data_AF-A0A3D8TRG0-F1
#
_entry.id   AF-A0A3D8TRG0-F1
#
_cell.length_a   1.000
_cell.length_b   1.000
_cell.length_c   1.000
_cell.angle_alpha   90.00
_cell.angle_beta   90.00
_cell.angle_gamma   90.00
#
_symmetry.space_group_name_H-M   'P 1'
#
loop_
_entity.id
_entity.type
_entity.pdbx_description
1 polymer ?
#
loop_
_entity_poly.entity_id
_entity_poly.type
_entity_poly.pdbx_seq_one_letter_code
_entity_poly.pdbx_strand_id
1 'polypeptide(L)'
;MDNPKDEHSYTLIGKSYPDALIRFEGVATIPNPTMPSDNPRVQASYHVRTDAQGNFRMALPKGKFFHAGEVVTGTSMIHGKTATTQVTVQDVVAPKAPTLSPIRDQDEAFTGQAEVGTTVSILDAKQKEVAKAKTGTNGQFSVAIPADKQPLTPYVDYVAVATDDAGNKSPISNKQTVQDTTPPEAKAVKHTFRQGEAPPKDPSHLLQDIYDNAGVEPDNLTVTYETKPDFTQSGSQVVTVKLEDKAGNRTLIRVPVEIIARENGAGSNTGSGNPTAGTGNSQHIGGFSLPSTGDRGMPWTVALGAFLLLATSTVFIFRRKKQS
;
A
#
# COMPACT_ATOMS: atom_id res chain seq x y z
N MET A 1 -26.15 18.13 -7.86
CA MET A 1 -24.96 17.76 -7.07
C MET A 1 -24.69 18.87 -6.07
N ASP A 2 -23.92 18.65 -5.02
CA ASP A 2 -23.68 19.61 -3.95
C ASP A 2 -22.39 20.46 -4.09
N ASN A 3 -21.76 20.44 -5.26
CA ASN A 3 -20.53 21.18 -5.54
C ASN A 3 -20.80 22.63 -6.00
N PRO A 4 -20.45 23.69 -5.23
CA PRO A 4 -20.74 25.09 -5.59
C PRO A 4 -20.08 25.60 -6.89
N LYS A 5 -19.15 24.83 -7.48
CA LYS A 5 -18.53 25.13 -8.78
C LYS A 5 -19.29 24.53 -9.98
N ASP A 6 -20.31 23.70 -9.72
CA ASP A 6 -21.14 23.04 -10.72
C ASP A 6 -22.49 23.77 -10.88
N GLU A 7 -22.95 24.01 -12.11
CA GLU A 7 -24.24 24.65 -12.37
C GLU A 7 -25.42 23.87 -11.77
N HIS A 8 -25.33 22.53 -11.70
CA HIS A 8 -26.32 21.65 -11.11
C HIS A 8 -26.35 21.67 -9.56
N SER A 9 -25.51 22.50 -8.93
CA SER A 9 -25.59 22.81 -7.49
C SER A 9 -26.43 24.05 -7.20
N TYR A 10 -26.74 24.87 -8.19
CA TYR A 10 -27.62 26.04 -8.02
C TYR A 10 -28.67 26.20 -9.11
N THR A 11 -28.81 25.25 -10.03
CA THR A 11 -29.77 25.32 -11.13
C THR A 11 -30.49 23.98 -11.31
N LEU A 12 -31.82 24.02 -11.28
CA LEU A 12 -32.67 22.93 -11.75
C LEU A 12 -32.85 23.08 -13.26
N ILE A 13 -32.40 22.08 -14.01
CA ILE A 13 -32.61 21.96 -15.45
C ILE A 13 -33.28 20.64 -15.77
N GLY A 14 -34.04 20.58 -16.87
CA GLY A 14 -34.66 19.35 -17.31
C GLY A 14 -35.68 19.55 -18.40
N LYS A 15 -36.51 18.52 -18.60
CA LYS A 15 -37.59 18.51 -19.59
C LYS A 15 -38.92 18.06 -19.00
N SER A 16 -40.00 18.63 -19.51
CA SER A 16 -41.37 18.18 -19.32
C SER A 16 -42.15 18.32 -20.64
N TYR A 17 -43.48 18.35 -20.59
CA TYR A 17 -44.31 18.73 -21.73
C TYR A 17 -44.09 20.21 -22.09
N PRO A 18 -44.14 20.61 -23.38
CA PRO A 18 -44.11 22.02 -23.78
C PRO A 18 -45.18 22.86 -23.10
N ASP A 19 -44.86 24.13 -22.83
CA ASP A 19 -45.72 25.10 -22.13
C ASP A 19 -46.31 24.68 -20.77
N ALA A 20 -45.79 23.62 -20.14
CA ALA A 20 -46.19 23.16 -18.82
C ALA A 20 -45.68 24.08 -17.70
N LEU A 21 -46.48 24.20 -16.64
CA LEU A 21 -46.15 24.96 -15.43
C LEU A 21 -45.49 24.02 -14.41
N ILE A 22 -44.32 24.36 -13.87
CA ILE A 22 -43.59 23.52 -12.92
C ILE A 22 -43.44 24.21 -11.57
N ARG A 23 -43.80 23.48 -10.51
CA ARG A 23 -43.59 23.85 -9.10
C ARG A 23 -42.55 22.91 -8.48
N PHE A 24 -41.57 23.47 -7.79
CA PHE A 24 -40.52 22.73 -7.07
C PHE A 24 -40.67 22.88 -5.55
N GLU A 25 -40.49 21.78 -4.83
CA GLU A 25 -40.67 21.69 -3.38
C GLU A 25 -39.64 20.73 -2.75
N GLY A 26 -39.66 20.61 -1.42
CA GLY A 26 -38.80 19.70 -0.64
C GLY A 26 -37.48 20.31 -0.15
N VAL A 27 -37.11 21.49 -0.66
CA VAL A 27 -35.84 22.17 -0.31
C VAL A 27 -36.07 23.64 0.00
N ALA A 28 -35.58 24.10 1.16
CA ALA A 28 -35.83 25.46 1.67
C ALA A 28 -35.03 26.58 0.97
N THR A 29 -33.99 26.24 0.20
CA THR A 29 -33.22 27.21 -0.60
C THR A 29 -33.94 27.59 -1.91
N ILE A 30 -34.93 26.80 -2.32
CA ILE A 30 -35.80 27.11 -3.46
C ILE A 30 -36.71 28.29 -3.08
N PRO A 31 -36.75 29.38 -3.88
CA PRO A 31 -37.57 30.54 -3.57
C PRO A 31 -39.06 30.21 -3.69
N ASN A 32 -39.93 31.01 -3.06
CA ASN A 32 -41.38 30.87 -3.23
C ASN A 32 -41.78 31.06 -4.71
N PRO A 33 -42.72 30.24 -5.23
CA PRO A 33 -43.21 30.39 -6.60
C PRO A 33 -43.99 31.70 -6.78
N THR A 34 -43.76 32.39 -7.90
CA THR A 34 -44.35 33.71 -8.19
C THR A 34 -45.25 33.74 -9.42
N MET A 35 -45.15 32.76 -10.32
CA MET A 35 -45.92 32.73 -11.57
C MET A 35 -47.30 32.10 -11.31
N PRO A 36 -48.42 32.78 -11.61
CA PRO A 36 -49.76 32.25 -11.34
C PRO A 36 -50.15 31.08 -12.28
N SER A 37 -51.22 30.36 -11.93
CA SER A 37 -51.85 29.40 -12.83
C SER A 37 -52.50 30.06 -14.04
N ASP A 38 -52.45 29.38 -15.21
CA ASP A 38 -53.22 29.75 -16.40
C ASP A 38 -54.74 29.76 -16.15
N ASN A 39 -55.23 29.02 -15.14
CA ASN A 39 -56.63 29.07 -14.71
C ASN A 39 -56.78 30.03 -13.51
N PRO A 40 -57.39 31.23 -13.68
CA PRO A 40 -57.50 32.22 -12.62
C PRO A 40 -58.41 31.79 -11.44
N ARG A 41 -59.17 30.69 -11.58
CA ARG A 41 -59.93 30.09 -10.47
C ARG A 41 -59.07 29.18 -9.59
N VAL A 42 -57.87 28.81 -10.03
CA VAL A 42 -56.93 27.97 -9.29
C VAL A 42 -55.89 28.85 -8.61
N GLN A 43 -56.02 29.01 -7.29
CA GLN A 43 -55.04 29.75 -6.48
C GLN A 43 -53.78 28.89 -6.26
N ALA A 44 -52.97 28.77 -7.30
CA ALA A 44 -51.68 28.09 -7.28
C ALA A 44 -50.63 28.92 -8.02
N SER A 45 -49.41 28.90 -7.49
CA SER A 45 -48.22 29.51 -8.11
C SER A 45 -47.18 28.44 -8.45
N TYR A 46 -46.38 28.75 -9.48
CA TYR A 46 -45.35 27.92 -10.07
C TYR A 46 -44.02 28.70 -10.16
N HIS A 47 -42.93 27.99 -10.35
CA HIS A 47 -41.59 28.55 -10.44
C HIS A 47 -41.21 28.94 -11.86
N VAL A 48 -41.50 28.04 -12.82
CA VAL A 48 -41.12 28.19 -14.23
C VAL A 48 -42.18 27.62 -15.15
N ARG A 49 -42.24 28.16 -16.37
CA ARG A 49 -42.92 27.54 -17.52
C ARG A 49 -41.86 26.91 -18.41
N THR A 50 -42.11 25.72 -18.95
CA THR A 50 -41.23 25.15 -19.96
C THR A 50 -41.33 25.89 -21.29
N ASP A 51 -40.27 25.89 -22.09
CA ASP A 51 -40.32 26.38 -23.47
C ASP A 51 -41.12 25.46 -24.42
N ALA A 52 -41.21 25.86 -25.68
CA ALA A 52 -41.91 25.11 -26.75
C ALA A 52 -41.28 23.75 -27.08
N GLN A 53 -40.05 23.48 -26.60
CA GLN A 53 -39.36 22.19 -26.71
C GLN A 53 -39.44 21.38 -25.40
N GLY A 54 -40.17 21.89 -24.40
CA GLY A 54 -40.36 21.27 -23.10
C GLY A 54 -39.20 21.47 -22.12
N ASN A 55 -38.16 22.26 -22.43
CA ASN A 55 -37.06 22.49 -21.48
C ASN A 55 -37.48 23.46 -20.39
N PHE A 56 -36.92 23.31 -19.19
CA PHE A 56 -36.97 24.31 -18.14
C PHE A 56 -35.58 24.59 -17.56
N ARG A 57 -35.41 25.80 -17.00
CA ARG A 57 -34.25 26.21 -16.20
C ARG A 57 -34.70 27.12 -15.06
N MET A 58 -34.39 26.74 -13.82
CA MET A 58 -34.61 27.56 -12.62
C MET A 58 -33.31 27.66 -11.84
N ALA A 59 -32.74 28.86 -11.72
CA ALA A 59 -31.60 29.11 -10.84
C ALA A 59 -32.08 29.49 -9.43
N LEU A 60 -31.35 29.04 -8.40
CA LEU A 60 -31.48 29.51 -7.03
C LEU A 60 -31.02 30.98 -6.92
N PRO A 61 -31.41 31.70 -5.86
CA PRO A 61 -30.87 33.02 -5.56
C PRO A 61 -29.33 33.02 -5.48
N LYS A 62 -28.69 34.12 -5.90
CA LYS A 62 -27.23 34.23 -5.96
C LYS A 62 -26.58 33.86 -4.61
N GLY A 63 -25.64 32.91 -4.64
CA GLY A 63 -24.93 32.42 -3.44
C GLY A 63 -25.72 31.38 -2.62
N LYS A 64 -26.83 30.86 -3.13
CA LYS A 64 -27.51 29.67 -2.60
C LYS A 64 -27.18 28.46 -3.47
N PHE A 65 -27.04 27.33 -2.80
CA PHE A 65 -26.68 26.04 -3.38
C PHE A 65 -27.57 24.96 -2.78
N PHE A 66 -27.65 23.83 -3.47
CA PHE A 66 -28.20 22.58 -2.99
C PHE A 66 -27.15 21.84 -2.14
N HIS A 67 -27.60 21.19 -1.08
CA HIS A 67 -26.77 20.41 -0.16
C HIS A 67 -26.99 18.91 -0.36
N ALA A 68 -25.96 18.09 -0.11
CA ALA A 68 -26.05 16.64 -0.21
C ALA A 68 -27.25 16.06 0.57
N GLY A 69 -27.95 15.10 -0.04
CA GLY A 69 -29.12 14.43 0.55
C GLY A 69 -30.44 15.22 0.47
N GLU A 70 -30.44 16.50 0.08
CA GLU A 70 -31.68 17.24 -0.16
C GLU A 70 -32.51 16.58 -1.28
N VAL A 71 -33.83 16.49 -1.10
CA VAL A 71 -34.74 15.88 -2.09
C VAL A 71 -35.60 16.94 -2.74
N VAL A 72 -35.31 17.26 -4.00
CA VAL A 72 -36.12 18.18 -4.81
C VAL A 72 -37.27 17.41 -5.43
N THR A 73 -38.50 17.82 -5.13
CA THR A 73 -39.72 17.32 -5.78
C THR A 73 -40.17 18.33 -6.83
N GLY A 74 -40.20 17.93 -8.10
CA GLY A 74 -40.72 18.74 -9.20
C GLY A 74 -42.07 18.21 -9.67
N THR A 75 -43.12 19.03 -9.56
CA THR A 75 -44.47 18.73 -10.07
C THR A 75 -44.76 19.61 -11.27
N SER A 76 -44.91 18.97 -12.43
CA SER A 76 -45.32 19.59 -13.69
C SER A 76 -46.84 19.50 -13.86
N MET A 77 -47.47 20.57 -14.34
CA MET A 77 -48.89 20.64 -14.68
C MET A 77 -49.09 21.08 -16.13
N ILE A 78 -49.96 20.39 -16.86
CA ILE A 78 -50.51 20.85 -18.14
C ILE A 78 -51.99 20.45 -18.27
N HIS A 79 -52.85 21.40 -18.64
CA HIS A 79 -54.30 21.20 -18.79
C HIS A 79 -54.98 20.48 -17.60
N GLY A 80 -54.57 20.81 -16.36
CA GLY A 80 -55.11 20.21 -15.14
C GLY A 80 -54.63 18.78 -14.83
N LYS A 81 -53.76 18.19 -15.67
CA LYS A 81 -53.07 16.93 -15.39
C LYS A 81 -51.70 17.23 -14.78
N THR A 82 -51.27 16.41 -13.82
CA THR A 82 -49.99 16.57 -13.12
C THR A 82 -49.10 15.35 -13.24
N ALA A 83 -47.80 15.56 -13.28
CA ALA A 83 -46.78 14.52 -13.15
C ALA A 83 -45.68 15.00 -12.19
N THR A 84 -45.20 14.12 -11.31
CA THR A 84 -44.22 14.46 -10.27
C THR A 84 -43.00 13.57 -10.38
N THR A 85 -41.82 14.17 -10.25
CA THR A 85 -40.52 13.50 -10.21
C THR A 85 -39.75 13.98 -8.98
N GLN A 86 -38.98 13.10 -8.36
CA GLN A 86 -38.05 13.45 -7.28
C GLN A 86 -36.61 13.24 -7.72
N VAL A 87 -35.72 14.11 -7.27
CA VAL A 87 -34.26 14.02 -7.47
C VAL A 87 -33.58 14.31 -6.14
N THR A 88 -32.76 13.37 -5.67
CA THR A 88 -31.88 13.59 -4.53
C THR A 88 -30.59 14.26 -4.99
N VAL A 89 -30.15 15.28 -4.27
CA VAL A 89 -28.89 15.97 -4.49
C VAL A 89 -27.76 15.03 -4.07
N GLN A 90 -27.00 14.53 -5.05
CA GLN A 90 -25.84 13.68 -4.79
C GLN A 90 -24.70 14.52 -4.21
N ASP A 91 -24.05 13.97 -3.19
CA ASP A 91 -22.74 14.37 -2.71
C ASP A 91 -21.68 13.99 -3.76
N VAL A 92 -20.86 14.96 -4.18
CA VAL A 92 -19.72 14.76 -5.08
C VAL A 92 -18.44 15.43 -4.56
N VAL A 93 -18.42 15.86 -3.31
CA VAL A 93 -17.33 16.66 -2.73
C VAL A 93 -16.38 15.75 -1.96
N ALA A 94 -15.30 15.34 -2.62
CA ALA A 94 -14.27 14.51 -2.01
C ALA A 94 -13.69 15.11 -0.71
N PRO A 95 -13.45 14.27 0.32
CA PRO A 95 -12.83 14.71 1.57
C PRO A 95 -11.39 15.16 1.34
N LYS A 96 -10.87 15.93 2.30
CA LYS A 96 -9.45 16.34 2.27
C LYS A 96 -8.51 15.15 2.39
N ALA A 97 -7.31 15.29 1.83
CA ALA A 97 -6.25 14.27 1.99
C ALA A 97 -5.97 14.03 3.48
N PRO A 98 -5.94 12.75 3.94
CA PRO A 98 -5.58 12.44 5.31
C PRO A 98 -4.08 12.69 5.54
N THR A 99 -3.67 12.70 6.81
CA THR A 99 -2.26 12.71 7.21
C THR A 99 -1.91 11.43 7.96
N LEU A 100 -0.72 10.90 7.71
CA LEU A 100 -0.15 9.77 8.45
C LEU A 100 0.95 10.23 9.40
N SER A 101 0.88 9.76 10.65
CA SER A 101 1.97 9.82 11.63
C SER A 101 3.19 9.01 11.15
N PRO A 102 4.40 9.28 11.68
CA PRO A 102 5.54 8.38 11.48
C PRO A 102 5.21 6.94 11.89
N ILE A 103 5.79 5.97 11.18
CA ILE A 103 5.54 4.54 11.35
C ILE A 103 6.86 3.87 11.74
N ARG A 104 6.83 2.93 12.70
CA ARG A 104 7.95 2.08 13.10
C ARG A 104 7.66 0.61 12.77
N ASP A 105 8.72 -0.15 12.62
CA ASP A 105 8.73 -1.61 12.45
C ASP A 105 7.91 -2.35 13.54
N GLN A 106 7.97 -1.89 14.79
CA GLN A 106 7.27 -2.47 15.94
C GLN A 106 5.89 -1.84 16.23
N ASP A 107 5.35 -0.96 15.37
CA ASP A 107 4.01 -0.41 15.59
C ASP A 107 2.91 -1.45 15.32
N GLU A 108 1.86 -1.45 16.14
CA GLU A 108 0.68 -2.33 15.98
C GLU A 108 -0.46 -1.69 15.15
N ALA A 109 -0.42 -0.38 14.93
CA ALA A 109 -1.42 0.35 14.16
C ALA A 109 -0.86 1.58 13.42
N PHE A 110 -1.34 1.82 12.20
CA PHE A 110 -1.14 3.09 11.50
C PHE A 110 -2.04 4.17 12.12
N THR A 111 -1.49 5.32 12.47
CA THR A 111 -2.24 6.43 13.07
C THR A 111 -2.15 7.71 12.25
N GLY A 112 -3.11 8.62 12.44
CA GLY A 112 -3.13 9.87 11.72
C GLY A 112 -4.43 10.67 11.88
N GLN A 113 -4.62 11.66 11.01
CA GLN A 113 -5.81 12.52 10.98
C GLN A 113 -6.51 12.45 9.61
N ALA A 114 -7.83 12.49 9.63
CA ALA A 114 -8.68 12.54 8.44
C ALA A 114 -9.98 13.29 8.75
N GLU A 115 -10.85 13.42 7.74
CA GLU A 115 -12.17 14.00 7.93
C GLU A 115 -13.09 13.04 8.72
N VAL A 116 -13.88 13.58 9.66
CA VAL A 116 -14.67 12.80 10.62
C VAL A 116 -15.68 11.90 9.89
N GLY A 117 -15.81 10.65 10.33
CA GLY A 117 -16.77 9.68 9.76
C GLY A 117 -16.33 9.01 8.45
N THR A 118 -15.32 9.54 7.76
CA THR A 118 -14.73 8.91 6.57
C THR A 118 -14.08 7.56 6.89
N THR A 119 -13.96 6.70 5.88
CA THR A 119 -13.18 5.46 5.94
C THR A 119 -11.78 5.72 5.38
N VAL A 120 -10.74 5.52 6.19
CA VAL A 120 -9.34 5.64 5.80
C VAL A 120 -8.79 4.27 5.42
N SER A 121 -8.33 4.15 4.18
CA SER A 121 -7.60 2.98 3.68
C SER A 121 -6.10 3.28 3.64
N ILE A 122 -5.31 2.38 4.23
CA ILE A 122 -3.84 2.40 4.17
C ILE A 122 -3.41 1.57 2.95
N LEU A 123 -2.54 2.15 2.13
CA LEU A 123 -2.03 1.56 0.90
C LEU A 123 -0.51 1.37 0.98
N ASP A 124 -0.01 0.27 0.40
CA ASP A 124 1.42 0.06 0.20
C ASP A 124 1.99 0.87 -0.99
N ALA A 125 3.30 0.79 -1.21
CA ALA A 125 3.99 1.38 -2.36
C ALA A 125 3.42 0.98 -3.74
N LYS A 126 2.66 -0.12 -3.84
CA LYS A 126 1.98 -0.60 -5.06
C LYS A 126 0.52 -0.16 -5.15
N GLN A 127 0.10 0.75 -4.26
CA GLN A 127 -1.29 1.24 -4.13
C GLN A 127 -2.30 0.14 -3.77
N LYS A 128 -1.85 -0.98 -3.18
CA LYS A 128 -2.72 -2.05 -2.70
C LYS A 128 -3.19 -1.73 -1.28
N GLU A 129 -4.49 -1.87 -1.02
CA GLU A 129 -5.04 -1.76 0.34
C GLU A 129 -4.46 -2.85 1.25
N VAL A 130 -3.91 -2.42 2.39
CA VAL A 130 -3.32 -3.26 3.43
C VAL A 130 -4.27 -3.40 4.61
N ALA A 131 -4.87 -2.29 5.04
CA ALA A 131 -5.85 -2.23 6.13
C ALA A 131 -6.71 -0.96 6.00
N LYS A 132 -7.83 -0.89 6.74
CA LYS A 132 -8.69 0.30 6.81
C LYS A 132 -9.48 0.39 8.11
N ALA A 133 -9.88 1.60 8.48
CA ALA A 133 -10.80 1.86 9.59
C ALA A 133 -11.60 3.15 9.34
N LYS A 134 -12.68 3.39 10.11
CA LYS A 134 -13.35 4.70 10.12
C LYS A 134 -12.62 5.69 11.04
N THR A 135 -12.62 6.95 10.63
CA THR A 135 -12.12 8.09 11.41
C THR A 135 -13.04 8.39 12.59
N GLY A 136 -12.45 8.60 13.77
CA GLY A 136 -13.17 8.97 14.99
C GLY A 136 -13.78 10.37 14.96
N THR A 137 -14.58 10.69 15.98
CA THR A 137 -15.33 11.95 16.10
C THR A 137 -14.45 13.21 16.26
N ASN A 138 -13.17 13.03 16.56
CA ASN A 138 -12.17 14.09 16.70
C ASN A 138 -11.20 14.20 15.50
N GLY A 139 -11.47 13.47 14.40
CA GLY A 139 -10.63 13.44 13.20
C GLY A 139 -9.46 12.45 13.27
N GLN A 140 -9.19 11.82 14.41
CA GLN A 140 -8.12 10.83 14.53
C GLN A 140 -8.57 9.46 14.00
N PHE A 141 -7.65 8.75 13.33
CA PHE A 141 -7.82 7.34 13.00
C PHE A 141 -6.71 6.49 13.63
N SER A 142 -7.06 5.24 13.90
CA SER A 142 -6.11 4.16 14.20
C SER A 142 -6.53 2.94 13.38
N VAL A 143 -5.67 2.50 12.49
CA VAL A 143 -5.88 1.35 11.59
C VAL A 143 -4.93 0.26 12.04
N ALA A 144 -5.46 -0.81 12.66
CA ALA A 144 -4.65 -1.94 13.10
C ALA A 144 -3.86 -2.55 11.92
N ILE A 145 -2.57 -2.81 12.15
CA ILE A 145 -1.71 -3.50 11.19
C ILE A 145 -2.08 -5.00 11.22
N PRO A 146 -2.30 -5.66 10.07
CA PRO A 146 -2.61 -7.09 10.04
C PRO A 146 -1.52 -7.93 10.71
N ALA A 147 -1.89 -8.96 11.48
CA ALA A 147 -0.92 -9.77 12.21
C ALA A 147 0.08 -10.51 11.31
N ASP A 148 -0.28 -10.84 10.06
CA ASP A 148 0.63 -11.39 9.03
C ASP A 148 1.57 -10.34 8.39
N LYS A 149 1.55 -9.12 8.93
CA LYS A 149 2.38 -7.96 8.55
C LYS A 149 3.12 -7.37 9.75
N GLN A 150 3.06 -8.00 10.93
CA GLN A 150 3.79 -7.59 12.12
C GLN A 150 5.01 -8.52 12.38
N PRO A 151 6.19 -7.99 12.74
CA PRO A 151 6.57 -6.58 12.64
C PRO A 151 6.57 -6.10 11.19
N LEU A 152 6.39 -4.80 10.97
CA LEU A 152 6.49 -4.20 9.65
C LEU A 152 7.93 -4.29 9.14
N THR A 153 8.11 -4.63 7.87
CA THR A 153 9.43 -4.59 7.22
C THR A 153 9.94 -3.14 7.17
N PRO A 154 11.15 -2.85 7.66
CA PRO A 154 11.74 -1.51 7.59
C PRO A 154 11.86 -0.98 6.15
N TYR A 155 11.93 0.35 6.04
CA TYR A 155 12.12 1.07 4.77
C TYR A 155 11.00 0.89 3.73
N VAL A 156 9.88 0.23 4.08
CA VAL A 156 8.68 0.15 3.23
C VAL A 156 7.88 1.44 3.31
N ASP A 157 7.37 1.90 2.17
CA ASP A 157 6.53 3.09 2.07
C ASP A 157 5.03 2.77 2.20
N TYR A 158 4.33 3.61 2.97
CA TYR A 158 2.87 3.61 3.13
C TYR A 158 2.27 5.01 2.87
N VAL A 159 1.03 5.00 2.37
CA VAL A 159 0.17 6.20 2.20
C VAL A 159 -1.26 5.89 2.63
N ALA A 160 -2.09 6.91 2.78
CA ALA A 160 -3.50 6.80 3.15
C ALA A 160 -4.41 7.56 2.17
N VAL A 161 -5.64 7.07 2.01
CA VAL A 161 -6.74 7.72 1.28
C VAL A 161 -8.00 7.65 2.13
N ALA A 162 -8.69 8.78 2.28
CA ALA A 162 -9.99 8.85 2.94
C ALA A 162 -11.12 8.72 1.89
N THR A 163 -12.18 8.00 2.24
CA THR A 163 -13.41 7.87 1.44
C THR A 163 -14.60 8.26 2.32
N ASP A 164 -15.47 9.15 1.85
CA ASP A 164 -16.70 9.51 2.57
C ASP A 164 -17.79 8.43 2.42
N ASP A 165 -18.96 8.65 3.04
CA ASP A 165 -20.10 7.73 2.95
C ASP A 165 -20.83 7.77 1.59
N ALA A 166 -20.56 8.77 0.75
CA ALA A 166 -21.05 8.84 -0.64
C ALA A 166 -20.14 8.10 -1.64
N GLY A 167 -18.91 7.78 -1.23
CA GLY A 167 -17.91 7.06 -2.02
C GLY A 167 -16.87 7.96 -2.71
N ASN A 168 -16.87 9.27 -2.45
CA ASN A 168 -15.84 10.16 -3.00
C ASN A 168 -14.51 9.93 -2.28
N LYS A 169 -13.40 9.96 -3.03
CA LYS A 169 -12.06 9.68 -2.51
C LYS A 169 -11.20 10.92 -2.44
N SER A 170 -10.51 11.10 -1.32
CA SER A 170 -9.50 12.14 -1.15
C SER A 170 -8.31 11.98 -2.11
N PRO A 171 -7.50 13.03 -2.31
CA PRO A 171 -6.11 12.85 -2.72
C PRO A 171 -5.33 11.99 -1.71
N ILE A 172 -4.20 11.46 -2.14
CA ILE A 172 -3.29 10.64 -1.33
C ILE A 172 -2.62 11.50 -0.24
N SER A 173 -2.39 10.92 0.95
CA SER A 173 -1.69 11.54 2.08
C SER A 173 -0.22 11.88 1.82
N ASN A 174 0.44 12.47 2.83
CA ASN A 174 1.89 12.35 2.95
C ASN A 174 2.33 10.88 2.97
N LYS A 175 3.48 10.60 2.36
CA LYS A 175 4.14 9.30 2.42
C LYS A 175 4.86 9.15 3.76
N GLN A 176 4.80 7.95 4.34
CA GLN A 176 5.59 7.56 5.50
C GLN A 176 6.38 6.30 5.18
N THR A 177 7.64 6.29 5.58
CA THR A 177 8.55 5.16 5.41
C THR A 177 8.74 4.50 6.77
N VAL A 178 8.62 3.18 6.87
CA VAL A 178 8.79 2.44 8.13
C VAL A 178 10.20 2.68 8.69
N GLN A 179 10.24 3.24 9.90
CA GLN A 179 11.46 3.43 10.68
C GLN A 179 11.90 2.10 11.29
N ASP A 180 13.18 1.80 11.12
CA ASP A 180 13.81 0.64 11.72
C ASP A 180 14.19 0.94 13.18
N THR A 181 13.75 0.11 14.12
CA THR A 181 14.05 0.29 15.56
C THR A 181 14.51 -1.00 16.25
N THR A 182 14.65 -2.09 15.50
CA THR A 182 15.04 -3.41 16.00
C THR A 182 16.55 -3.61 15.83
N PRO A 183 17.33 -3.86 16.89
CA PRO A 183 18.75 -4.18 16.74
C PRO A 183 18.99 -5.54 16.06
N PRO A 184 20.10 -5.69 15.31
CA PRO A 184 20.50 -6.97 14.73
C PRO A 184 20.85 -8.01 15.80
N GLU A 185 20.64 -9.29 15.51
CA GLU A 185 20.90 -10.41 16.41
C GLU A 185 21.94 -11.40 15.83
N ALA A 186 22.66 -12.09 16.70
CA ALA A 186 23.52 -13.23 16.35
C ALA A 186 23.85 -14.06 17.59
N LYS A 187 24.31 -15.30 17.41
CA LYS A 187 24.84 -16.15 18.49
C LYS A 187 26.35 -16.25 18.39
N ALA A 188 27.02 -16.21 19.54
CA ALA A 188 28.47 -16.39 19.65
C ALA A 188 28.89 -17.85 19.36
N VAL A 189 29.92 -18.02 18.53
CA VAL A 189 30.56 -19.32 18.25
C VAL A 189 31.92 -19.34 18.97
N LYS A 190 32.13 -20.30 19.88
CA LYS A 190 33.46 -20.47 20.49
C LYS A 190 34.47 -20.84 19.39
N HIS A 191 35.55 -20.08 19.29
CA HIS A 191 36.63 -20.34 18.33
C HIS A 191 37.97 -20.54 19.03
N THR A 192 38.84 -21.34 18.42
CA THR A 192 40.21 -21.59 18.91
C THR A 192 41.21 -21.17 17.84
N PHE A 193 42.14 -20.28 18.20
CA PHE A 193 43.19 -19.78 17.31
C PHE A 193 44.58 -20.20 17.81
N ARG A 194 45.60 -20.12 16.96
CA ARG A 194 46.99 -20.38 17.36
C ARG A 194 47.75 -19.09 17.65
N GLN A 195 48.59 -19.13 18.67
CA GLN A 195 49.42 -18.00 19.08
C GLN A 195 50.35 -17.54 17.93
N GLY A 196 50.38 -16.22 17.70
CA GLY A 196 51.14 -15.61 16.59
C GLY A 196 50.51 -15.75 15.21
N GLU A 197 49.23 -16.12 15.11
CA GLU A 197 48.39 -15.84 13.94
C GLU A 197 47.99 -14.35 13.89
N ALA A 198 47.58 -13.86 12.72
CA ALA A 198 47.03 -12.52 12.59
C ALA A 198 45.52 -12.53 12.96
N PRO A 199 45.00 -11.51 13.65
CA PRO A 199 43.56 -11.39 13.88
C PRO A 199 42.79 -11.43 12.55
N PRO A 200 41.77 -12.30 12.39
CA PRO A 200 40.93 -12.30 11.20
C PRO A 200 40.30 -10.92 11.03
N LYS A 201 40.39 -10.33 9.83
CA LYS A 201 39.88 -8.97 9.57
C LYS A 201 38.37 -8.86 9.77
N ASP A 202 37.65 -9.90 9.31
CA ASP A 202 36.21 -10.02 9.43
C ASP A 202 35.87 -10.85 10.69
N PRO A 203 35.16 -10.29 11.68
CA PRO A 203 34.70 -11.02 12.87
C PRO A 203 33.53 -11.98 12.60
N SER A 204 32.89 -11.98 11.43
CA SER A 204 31.62 -12.71 11.20
C SER A 204 31.74 -14.23 11.41
N HIS A 205 32.92 -14.81 11.21
CA HIS A 205 33.23 -16.22 11.51
C HIS A 205 33.16 -16.60 13.01
N LEU A 206 33.11 -15.62 13.91
CA LEU A 206 32.89 -15.80 15.35
C LEU A 206 31.39 -15.85 15.72
N LEU A 207 30.51 -15.74 14.73
CA LEU A 207 29.07 -15.65 14.90
C LEU A 207 28.36 -16.73 14.06
N GLN A 208 27.17 -17.08 14.49
CA GLN A 208 26.20 -17.86 13.71
C GLN A 208 24.82 -17.21 13.85
N ASP A 209 23.88 -17.62 12.99
CA ASP A 209 22.48 -17.16 13.02
C ASP A 209 22.38 -15.62 13.03
N ILE A 210 23.24 -14.94 12.26
CA ILE A 210 23.20 -13.49 12.08
C ILE A 210 21.86 -13.15 11.41
N TYR A 211 21.10 -12.25 12.05
CA TYR A 211 19.76 -11.85 11.63
C TYR A 211 19.57 -10.35 11.84
N ASP A 212 18.78 -9.75 10.96
CA ASP A 212 18.34 -8.37 11.02
C ASP A 212 17.00 -8.28 10.27
N ASN A 213 16.06 -7.47 10.77
CA ASN A 213 14.72 -7.28 10.21
C ASN A 213 14.71 -6.50 8.88
N ALA A 214 15.71 -5.65 8.63
CA ALA A 214 15.97 -5.00 7.35
C ALA A 214 16.95 -5.79 6.45
N GLY A 215 17.69 -6.74 7.01
CA GLY A 215 18.46 -7.77 6.29
C GLY A 215 19.97 -7.73 6.57
N VAL A 216 20.66 -8.80 6.20
CA VAL A 216 22.07 -9.03 6.57
C VAL A 216 23.09 -8.65 5.47
N GLU A 217 22.63 -8.03 4.38
CA GLU A 217 23.51 -7.58 3.30
C GLU A 217 24.43 -6.43 3.76
N PRO A 218 25.64 -6.24 3.17
CA PRO A 218 26.60 -5.24 3.62
C PRO A 218 26.13 -3.78 3.60
N ASP A 219 25.13 -3.47 2.77
CA ASP A 219 24.48 -2.14 2.70
C ASP A 219 23.48 -1.89 3.85
N ASN A 220 23.12 -2.94 4.60
CA ASN A 220 22.22 -2.87 5.75
C ASN A 220 22.88 -3.23 7.08
N LEU A 221 23.79 -4.20 7.11
CA LEU A 221 24.41 -4.69 8.35
C LEU A 221 25.94 -4.63 8.30
N THR A 222 26.55 -4.05 9.33
CA THR A 222 28.00 -4.03 9.53
C THR A 222 28.41 -4.86 10.75
N VAL A 223 29.41 -5.72 10.59
CA VAL A 223 29.95 -6.57 11.65
C VAL A 223 31.41 -6.19 11.91
N THR A 224 31.72 -5.75 13.13
CA THR A 224 33.02 -5.17 13.49
C THR A 224 33.51 -5.65 14.85
N TYR A 225 34.82 -5.59 15.11
CA TYR A 225 35.33 -5.81 16.47
C TYR A 225 35.23 -4.53 17.29
N GLU A 226 34.58 -4.63 18.45
CA GLU A 226 34.67 -3.63 19.53
C GLU A 226 35.94 -3.90 20.37
N THR A 227 36.15 -5.18 20.75
CA THR A 227 37.44 -5.65 21.29
C THR A 227 37.98 -6.78 20.43
N LYS A 228 39.25 -6.67 20.01
CA LYS A 228 39.92 -7.68 19.17
C LYS A 228 40.54 -8.79 20.03
N PRO A 229 40.68 -10.02 19.51
CA PRO A 229 41.45 -11.05 20.21
C PRO A 229 42.93 -10.66 20.27
N ASP A 230 43.55 -10.84 21.43
CA ASP A 230 45.01 -10.76 21.60
C ASP A 230 45.62 -12.13 21.25
N PHE A 231 46.62 -12.14 20.36
CA PHE A 231 47.32 -13.35 19.90
C PHE A 231 48.74 -13.45 20.49
N THR A 232 49.14 -12.51 21.35
CA THR A 232 50.46 -12.49 21.99
C THR A 232 50.56 -13.45 23.17
N GLN A 233 49.45 -13.69 23.87
CA GLN A 233 49.35 -14.60 25.01
C GLN A 233 48.42 -15.78 24.71
N SER A 234 48.76 -16.97 25.20
CA SER A 234 47.87 -18.13 25.18
C SER A 234 46.88 -18.08 26.35
N GLY A 235 45.68 -18.63 26.16
CA GLY A 235 44.64 -18.68 27.19
C GLY A 235 43.22 -18.43 26.66
N SER A 236 42.25 -18.47 27.56
CA SER A 236 40.86 -18.07 27.29
C SER A 236 40.69 -16.56 27.40
N GLN A 237 40.04 -15.96 26.41
CA GLN A 237 39.71 -14.53 26.38
C GLN A 237 38.28 -14.30 25.87
N VAL A 238 37.76 -13.09 26.06
CA VAL A 238 36.43 -12.70 25.55
C VAL A 238 36.58 -11.53 24.58
N VAL A 239 36.21 -11.80 23.34
CA VAL A 239 36.18 -10.87 22.21
C VAL A 239 34.78 -10.27 22.14
N THR A 240 34.68 -8.98 21.79
CA THR A 240 33.37 -8.31 21.63
C THR A 240 33.19 -7.94 20.17
N VAL A 241 32.20 -8.55 19.53
CA VAL A 241 31.80 -8.26 18.15
C VAL A 241 30.57 -7.35 18.19
N LYS A 242 30.65 -6.21 17.52
CA LYS A 242 29.54 -5.28 17.34
C LYS A 242 28.87 -5.53 16.00
N LEU A 243 27.57 -5.80 16.05
CA LEU A 243 26.66 -5.69 14.92
C LEU A 243 26.05 -4.29 14.97
N GLU A 244 26.00 -3.61 13.83
CA GLU A 244 25.41 -2.29 13.68
C GLU A 244 24.69 -2.22 12.34
N ASP A 245 23.38 -1.96 12.39
CA ASP A 245 22.53 -1.83 11.21
C ASP A 245 22.63 -0.42 10.57
N LYS A 246 21.88 -0.23 9.49
CA LYS A 246 21.79 1.02 8.72
C LYS A 246 21.08 2.17 9.43
N ALA A 247 20.16 1.89 10.36
CA ALA A 247 19.54 2.89 11.21
C ALA A 247 20.42 3.28 12.41
N GLY A 248 21.47 2.50 12.68
CA GLY A 248 22.40 2.67 13.80
C GLY A 248 21.97 1.91 15.06
N ASN A 249 21.01 0.98 14.99
CA ASN A 249 20.74 0.08 16.11
C ASN A 249 21.89 -0.93 16.21
N ARG A 250 22.22 -1.34 17.44
CA ARG A 250 23.49 -2.02 17.75
C ARG A 250 23.35 -3.15 18.76
N THR A 251 24.07 -4.23 18.52
CA THR A 251 24.17 -5.38 19.43
C THR A 251 25.64 -5.75 19.64
N LEU A 252 26.03 -5.91 20.91
CA LEU A 252 27.38 -6.32 21.31
C LEU A 252 27.40 -7.79 21.74
N ILE A 253 27.94 -8.65 20.90
CA ILE A 253 28.07 -10.08 21.15
C ILE A 253 29.42 -10.39 21.80
N ARG A 254 29.38 -10.98 23.00
CA ARG A 254 30.56 -11.41 23.75
C ARG A 254 30.90 -12.86 23.36
N VAL A 255 31.97 -13.03 22.58
CA VAL A 255 32.43 -14.33 22.08
C VAL A 255 33.58 -14.86 22.93
N PRO A 256 33.46 -16.04 23.54
CA PRO A 256 34.59 -16.70 24.18
C PRO A 256 35.50 -17.28 23.08
N VAL A 257 36.79 -16.94 23.11
CA VAL A 257 37.79 -17.53 22.21
C VAL A 257 39.02 -18.00 22.98
N GLU A 258 39.72 -18.97 22.42
CA GLU A 258 40.84 -19.64 23.09
C GLU A 258 42.09 -19.58 22.21
N ILE A 259 43.19 -19.04 22.74
CA ILE A 259 44.47 -18.99 22.05
C ILE A 259 45.34 -20.14 22.56
N ILE A 260 45.58 -21.13 21.70
CA ILE A 260 46.50 -22.23 22.00
C ILE A 260 47.93 -21.84 21.63
N ALA A 261 48.88 -22.20 22.49
CA ALA A 261 50.29 -21.96 22.25
C ALA A 261 50.76 -22.68 20.97
N ARG A 262 51.74 -22.10 20.27
CA ARG A 262 52.42 -22.79 19.17
C ARG A 262 53.22 -23.96 19.76
N GLU A 263 53.08 -25.16 19.20
CA GLU A 263 53.94 -26.28 19.59
C GLU A 263 55.40 -25.95 19.27
N ASN A 264 56.24 -25.91 20.31
CA ASN A 264 57.68 -25.78 20.18
C ASN A 264 58.24 -27.12 19.66
N GLY A 265 58.40 -27.24 18.34
CA GLY A 265 58.97 -28.42 17.71
C GLY A 265 60.41 -28.67 18.15
N ALA A 266 60.62 -29.63 19.06
CA ALA A 266 61.93 -30.04 19.56
C ALA A 266 62.08 -31.56 19.65
N GLY A 267 62.22 -32.21 18.48
CA GLY A 267 63.10 -33.38 18.32
C GLY A 267 62.53 -34.80 18.51
N SER A 268 62.42 -35.53 17.39
CA SER A 268 62.91 -36.91 17.30
C SER A 268 63.38 -37.20 15.88
N ASN A 269 64.55 -37.82 15.75
CA ASN A 269 65.19 -38.18 14.49
C ASN A 269 65.39 -39.69 14.43
N THR A 270 64.68 -40.37 13.53
CA THR A 270 65.04 -41.72 13.06
C THR A 270 64.78 -41.78 11.55
N GLY A 271 65.82 -41.56 10.75
CA GLY A 271 65.69 -41.54 9.29
C GLY A 271 65.76 -42.91 8.64
N SER A 272 65.20 -43.03 7.43
CA SER A 272 65.72 -43.87 6.34
C SER A 272 64.99 -43.55 5.02
N GLY A 273 65.71 -43.53 3.89
CA GLY A 273 65.12 -43.68 2.55
C GLY A 273 64.80 -42.42 1.73
N ASN A 274 65.81 -41.86 1.06
CA ASN A 274 65.64 -41.08 -0.19
C ASN A 274 65.73 -42.07 -1.39
N PRO A 275 65.07 -41.86 -2.55
CA PRO A 275 65.64 -40.98 -3.58
C PRO A 275 64.64 -40.16 -4.44
N THR A 276 64.88 -38.85 -4.48
CA THR A 276 64.90 -37.93 -5.65
C THR A 276 64.45 -38.42 -7.04
N ALA A 277 63.42 -37.76 -7.58
CA ALA A 277 63.26 -37.16 -8.94
C ALA A 277 61.84 -36.56 -9.04
N GLY A 278 61.48 -35.54 -9.83
CA GLY A 278 62.19 -34.63 -10.73
C GLY A 278 61.17 -33.60 -11.30
N THR A 279 61.64 -32.41 -11.69
CA THR A 279 60.88 -31.24 -12.22
C THR A 279 59.76 -31.51 -13.25
N GLY A 280 58.63 -30.77 -13.18
CA GLY A 280 57.62 -30.74 -14.25
C GLY A 280 56.52 -29.66 -14.13
N ASN A 281 56.45 -28.76 -15.12
CA ASN A 281 55.57 -27.59 -15.31
C ASN A 281 54.06 -27.66 -14.95
N SER A 282 53.59 -26.58 -14.32
CA SER A 282 52.65 -25.57 -14.87
C SER A 282 51.52 -25.96 -15.87
N GLN A 283 50.30 -25.53 -15.48
CA GLN A 283 49.18 -24.96 -16.27
C GLN A 283 48.01 -25.83 -16.79
N HIS A 284 46.83 -25.18 -16.70
CA HIS A 284 45.59 -25.33 -17.48
C HIS A 284 44.49 -26.37 -17.13
N ILE A 285 43.47 -25.86 -16.42
CA ILE A 285 42.00 -25.95 -16.64
C ILE A 285 41.48 -27.01 -17.64
N GLY A 286 40.56 -27.88 -17.19
CA GLY A 286 39.59 -28.53 -18.10
C GLY A 286 38.86 -29.76 -17.55
N GLY A 287 37.63 -29.56 -17.07
CA GLY A 287 36.50 -30.52 -17.05
C GLY A 287 36.68 -31.97 -16.57
N PHE A 288 35.85 -32.40 -15.61
CA PHE A 288 35.51 -33.82 -15.47
C PHE A 288 34.01 -34.06 -15.26
N SER A 289 33.57 -35.24 -15.69
CA SER A 289 32.20 -35.55 -16.11
C SER A 289 31.29 -36.16 -15.03
N LEU A 290 29.98 -35.97 -15.22
CA LEU A 290 28.94 -36.82 -14.64
C LEU A 290 28.91 -38.18 -15.37
N PRO A 291 28.71 -39.32 -14.67
CA PRO A 291 28.45 -40.60 -15.32
C PRO A 291 27.01 -40.71 -15.82
N SER A 292 26.85 -41.40 -16.96
CA SER A 292 25.59 -41.71 -17.63
C SER A 292 25.31 -43.22 -17.58
N THR A 293 24.03 -43.60 -17.79
CA THR A 293 23.41 -44.89 -18.17
C THR A 293 22.31 -45.33 -17.19
N GLY A 294 21.14 -45.85 -17.62
CA GLY A 294 20.51 -45.95 -18.95
C GLY A 294 19.01 -46.20 -18.74
N ASP A 295 18.12 -45.47 -19.40
CA ASP A 295 17.47 -45.81 -20.69
C ASP A 295 16.52 -47.02 -20.68
N ARG A 296 15.24 -46.77 -21.02
CA ARG A 296 14.35 -47.62 -21.84
C ARG A 296 12.97 -47.00 -22.08
N GLY A 297 12.58 -46.84 -23.36
CA GLY A 297 11.20 -47.13 -23.81
C GLY A 297 10.23 -45.96 -24.04
N MET A 298 10.15 -45.51 -25.30
CA MET A 298 9.09 -44.65 -25.88
C MET A 298 7.79 -45.44 -26.21
N PRO A 299 6.79 -44.88 -26.95
CA PRO A 299 6.09 -43.58 -26.86
C PRO A 299 4.56 -43.75 -26.62
N TRP A 300 3.71 -42.72 -26.87
CA TRP A 300 2.58 -42.70 -27.84
C TRP A 300 1.63 -41.47 -27.63
N THR A 301 1.45 -40.70 -28.71
CA THR A 301 0.22 -40.03 -29.18
C THR A 301 -0.48 -38.86 -28.44
N VAL A 302 -0.47 -37.73 -29.17
CA VAL A 302 -1.38 -36.55 -29.26
C VAL A 302 -2.81 -36.70 -28.71
N ALA A 303 -3.30 -35.63 -28.03
CA ALA A 303 -4.72 -35.28 -28.01
C ALA A 303 -4.93 -33.75 -28.06
N LEU A 304 -5.75 -33.29 -29.01
CA LEU A 304 -6.23 -31.90 -29.12
C LEU A 304 -7.41 -31.70 -28.14
N GLY A 305 -7.48 -30.55 -27.46
CA GLY A 305 -8.58 -30.23 -26.55
C GLY A 305 -8.98 -28.76 -26.61
N ALA A 306 -9.98 -28.45 -27.44
CA ALA A 306 -10.57 -27.11 -27.50
C ALA A 306 -11.43 -26.82 -26.26
N PHE A 307 -11.57 -25.54 -25.88
CA PHE A 307 -12.67 -25.13 -25.01
C PHE A 307 -13.47 -23.96 -25.60
N LEU A 308 -14.76 -24.01 -25.32
CA LEU A 308 -15.82 -23.36 -26.09
C LEU A 308 -16.26 -22.02 -25.47
N LEU A 309 -16.78 -21.15 -26.34
CA LEU A 309 -17.45 -19.90 -26.00
C LEU A 309 -18.55 -20.08 -24.92
N LEU A 310 -18.64 -19.12 -24.00
CA LEU A 310 -19.90 -18.81 -23.31
C LEU A 310 -20.04 -17.29 -23.18
N ALA A 311 -20.90 -16.72 -24.03
CA ALA A 311 -21.27 -15.31 -23.98
C ALA A 311 -22.46 -15.12 -23.04
N THR A 312 -22.39 -14.14 -22.14
CA THR A 312 -23.54 -13.70 -21.34
C THR A 312 -24.15 -12.43 -21.94
N SER A 313 -25.36 -12.58 -22.47
CA SER A 313 -26.14 -11.45 -22.99
C SER A 313 -26.74 -10.61 -21.87
N THR A 314 -26.81 -9.29 -22.05
CA THR A 314 -27.84 -8.43 -21.44
C THR A 314 -28.24 -7.34 -22.44
N VAL A 315 -29.53 -7.03 -22.51
CA VAL A 315 -30.19 -6.40 -23.68
C VAL A 315 -30.79 -5.03 -23.31
N PHE A 316 -31.07 -4.22 -24.35
CA PHE A 316 -31.84 -2.97 -24.44
C PHE A 316 -31.03 -1.66 -24.25
N ILE A 317 -31.41 -0.51 -24.86
CA ILE A 317 -32.59 -0.15 -25.68
C ILE A 317 -32.17 0.50 -27.03
N PHE A 318 -33.00 0.39 -28.07
CA PHE A 318 -32.79 1.03 -29.38
C PHE A 318 -33.08 2.54 -29.39
N ARG A 319 -32.32 3.31 -30.18
CA ARG A 319 -32.84 4.53 -30.83
C ARG A 319 -32.50 4.53 -32.33
N ARG A 320 -33.43 4.06 -33.16
CA ARG A 320 -33.37 4.28 -34.63
C ARG A 320 -33.54 5.78 -34.90
N LYS A 321 -32.55 6.40 -35.52
CA LYS A 321 -32.71 7.70 -36.19
C LYS A 321 -33.41 7.42 -37.54
N LYS A 322 -34.69 7.80 -37.67
CA LYS A 322 -35.39 7.75 -38.96
C LYS A 322 -34.78 8.82 -39.88
N GLN A 323 -34.46 8.45 -41.12
CA GLN A 323 -34.39 9.44 -42.20
C GLN A 323 -35.80 9.70 -42.73
N SER A 324 -36.15 10.97 -42.77
CA SER A 324 -36.96 11.65 -43.79
C SER A 324 -36.78 13.15 -43.62
#